data_AF-A0A859ESA0-F1
#
_entry.id   AF-A0A859ESA0-F1
#
_cell.length_a   1.000
_cell.length_b   1.000
_cell.length_c   1.000
_cell.angle_alpha   90.00
_cell.angle_beta   90.00
_cell.angle_gamma   90.00
#
_symmetry.space_group_name_H-M   'P 1'
#
loop_
_entity.id
_entity.type
_entity.pdbx_description
1 polymer ?
#
loop_
_entity_poly.entity_id
_entity_poly.type
_entity_poly.pdbx_seq_one_letter_code
_entity_poly.pdbx_strand_id
1 'polypeptide(L)'
;MVSETAKKAAKKAVKGAVKKAIFLKVFLWIGIPVLLILLIMFLLAAILMGGGAESSGGSSDCNPSGQTSPNTTEETTSANSSIEEFVKQHEKAYLDSWKVGGFLPSASIVQTQIETSFDQSVPSFGKAHNMGGVKWNKRSDFTQTISLYGNSSVAESGPGTNVGDGTGGEYAFFSTFDSGIVGKAEFMKNQTLYKGAINNTDGISTLSAIADGGWATDPSYKTKLHDLYNSLGSKFKWLDEKAISQYGSSPVTLTSSGGDSSGSETDSGSPSSSGPKKKGCKDGSSTGTNGDAVDGSGKVPEDITAAIYTPSTLPASLNPYLLDPRAFGMEYGGSGANWEHPDEFFLAGQCVNLTISFGNILWGHKGVVIGDGIDQADAWARIFGNSTKKAPKKGAIFSCLSDSGNPAGHTGIVCHVFEDGSILTCEQNSPVSGTNAGKPFTWHYCVIRPAEQAKQQYKFAYPDDREPNLGGNKTGASS
;
A
#
# COMPACT_ATOMS: atom_id res chain seq x y z
N MET A 1 26.14 36.68 -36.60
CA MET A 1 25.35 35.92 -37.59
C MET A 1 25.15 34.50 -37.04
N VAL A 2 23.92 34.12 -36.67
CA VAL A 2 23.63 32.76 -36.19
C VAL A 2 23.73 31.80 -37.38
N SER A 3 24.55 30.75 -37.27
CA SER A 3 24.84 29.85 -38.40
C SER A 3 23.57 29.18 -38.92
N GLU A 4 23.50 28.99 -40.25
CA GLU A 4 22.44 28.27 -40.97
C GLU A 4 22.10 26.92 -40.31
N THR A 5 23.11 26.26 -39.74
CA THR A 5 22.99 24.96 -39.05
C THR A 5 22.16 25.07 -37.76
N ALA A 6 22.34 26.13 -36.96
CA ALA A 6 21.58 26.33 -35.73
C ALA A 6 20.11 26.64 -36.01
N LYS A 7 19.81 27.36 -37.10
CA LYS A 7 18.42 27.64 -37.52
C LYS A 7 17.69 26.38 -37.98
N LYS A 8 18.37 25.47 -38.69
CA LYS A 8 17.80 24.16 -39.09
C LYS A 8 17.52 23.26 -37.89
N ALA A 9 18.42 23.23 -36.90
CA ALA A 9 18.24 22.44 -35.68
C ALA A 9 17.03 22.93 -34.86
N ALA A 10 16.90 24.25 -34.65
CA ALA A 10 15.76 24.85 -33.96
C ALA A 10 14.42 24.56 -34.68
N LYS A 11 14.40 24.67 -36.01
CA LYS A 11 13.19 24.40 -36.81
C LYS A 11 12.77 22.92 -36.75
N LYS A 12 13.73 21.99 -36.66
CA LYS A 12 13.48 20.55 -36.49
C LYS A 12 12.95 20.23 -35.08
N ALA A 13 13.50 20.86 -34.04
CA ALA A 13 13.05 20.69 -32.66
C ALA A 13 11.61 21.20 -32.45
N VAL A 14 11.28 22.38 -32.98
CA VAL A 14 9.92 22.96 -32.91
C VAL A 14 8.93 22.07 -33.68
N LYS A 15 9.29 21.56 -34.86
CA LYS A 15 8.42 20.67 -35.65
C LYS A 15 8.17 19.33 -34.93
N GLY A 16 9.14 18.81 -34.19
CA GLY A 16 9.00 17.62 -33.35
C GLY A 16 8.10 17.84 -32.13
N ALA A 17 8.24 18.98 -31.45
CA ALA A 17 7.42 19.34 -30.31
C ALA A 17 5.94 19.55 -30.69
N VAL A 18 5.69 20.22 -31.83
CA VAL A 18 4.33 20.41 -32.36
C VAL A 18 3.70 19.07 -32.77
N LYS A 19 4.47 18.15 -33.38
CA LYS A 19 3.97 16.82 -33.76
C LYS A 19 3.61 15.97 -32.52
N LYS A 20 4.40 16.05 -31.44
CA LYS A 20 4.10 15.39 -30.15
C LYS A 20 2.86 15.99 -29.48
N ALA A 21 2.70 17.30 -29.49
CA ALA A 21 1.53 17.97 -28.91
C ALA A 21 0.22 17.65 -29.65
N ILE A 22 0.27 17.54 -30.98
CA ILE A 22 -0.88 17.12 -31.79
C ILE A 22 -1.21 15.64 -31.54
N PHE A 23 -0.21 14.76 -31.49
CA PHE A 23 -0.44 13.34 -31.20
C PHE A 23 -1.04 13.11 -29.80
N LEU A 24 -0.55 13.84 -28.78
CA LEU A 24 -1.08 13.75 -27.42
C LEU A 24 -2.54 14.24 -27.34
N LYS A 25 -2.89 15.33 -28.04
CA LYS A 25 -4.27 15.83 -28.10
C LYS A 25 -5.21 14.88 -28.85
N VAL A 26 -4.77 14.30 -29.97
CA VAL A 26 -5.54 13.29 -30.73
C VAL A 26 -5.73 12.01 -29.93
N PHE A 27 -4.70 11.56 -29.21
CA PHE A 27 -4.79 10.37 -28.34
C PHE A 27 -5.74 10.59 -27.15
N LEU A 28 -5.71 11.77 -26.51
CA LEU A 28 -6.64 12.12 -25.44
C LEU A 28 -8.10 12.24 -25.90
N TRP A 29 -8.34 12.83 -27.07
CA TRP A 29 -9.72 13.08 -27.55
C TRP A 29 -10.33 11.93 -28.35
N ILE A 30 -9.53 11.08 -29.00
CA ILE A 30 -10.03 9.99 -29.85
C ILE A 30 -9.56 8.62 -29.34
N GLY A 31 -8.33 8.51 -28.83
CA GLY A 31 -7.78 7.25 -28.31
C GLY A 31 -8.48 6.75 -27.05
N ILE A 32 -8.70 7.63 -26.07
CA ILE A 32 -9.36 7.26 -24.79
C ILE A 32 -10.82 6.81 -24.99
N PRO A 33 -11.67 7.52 -25.77
CA PRO A 33 -13.04 7.07 -26.03
C PRO A 33 -13.11 5.76 -26.81
N VAL A 34 -12.23 5.54 -27.80
CA VAL A 34 -12.18 4.27 -28.56
C VAL A 34 -11.74 3.11 -27.68
N LEU A 35 -10.78 3.32 -26.78
CA LEU A 35 -10.33 2.29 -25.85
C LEU A 35 -11.43 1.94 -24.82
N LEU A 36 -12.18 2.94 -24.34
CA LEU A 36 -13.35 2.73 -23.47
C LEU A 36 -14.48 1.99 -24.18
N ILE A 37 -14.76 2.32 -25.45
CA ILE A 37 -15.76 1.61 -26.26
C ILE A 37 -15.35 0.15 -26.48
N LEU A 38 -14.08 -0.12 -26.76
CA LEU A 38 -13.58 -1.50 -26.89
C LEU A 38 -13.69 -2.27 -25.56
N LEU A 39 -13.40 -1.64 -24.43
CA LEU A 39 -13.51 -2.25 -23.10
C LEU A 39 -14.97 -2.57 -22.75
N ILE A 40 -15.92 -1.68 -23.10
CA ILE A 40 -17.36 -1.90 -22.97
C ILE A 40 -17.83 -3.02 -23.90
N MET A 41 -17.31 -3.11 -25.14
CA MET A 41 -17.63 -4.21 -26.05
C MET A 41 -17.11 -5.56 -25.55
N PHE A 42 -15.93 -5.60 -24.91
CA PHE A 42 -15.41 -6.81 -24.26
C PHE A 42 -16.26 -7.23 -23.06
N LEU A 43 -16.71 -6.27 -22.23
CA LEU A 43 -17.63 -6.52 -21.12
C LEU A 43 -19.00 -7.03 -21.60
N LEU A 44 -19.54 -6.47 -22.69
CA LEU A 44 -20.80 -6.91 -23.28
C LEU A 44 -20.70 -8.30 -23.94
N ALA A 45 -19.57 -8.64 -24.55
CA ALA A 45 -19.32 -9.98 -25.11
C ALA A 45 -19.21 -11.06 -24.00
N ALA A 46 -18.68 -10.70 -22.83
CA ALA A 46 -18.65 -11.60 -21.67
C ALA A 46 -20.06 -11.88 -21.11
N ILE A 47 -20.97 -10.91 -21.16
CA ILE A 47 -22.37 -11.08 -20.72
C ILE A 47 -23.17 -11.93 -21.72
N LEU A 48 -22.89 -11.84 -23.02
CA LEU A 48 -23.58 -12.62 -24.06
C LEU A 48 -23.10 -14.07 -24.21
N MET A 49 -21.93 -14.43 -23.67
CA MET A 49 -21.43 -15.82 -23.65
C MET A 49 -21.71 -16.57 -22.34
N GLY A 50 -22.33 -15.91 -21.35
CA GLY A 50 -22.71 -16.50 -20.06
C GLY A 50 -24.15 -17.02 -19.97
N GLY A 51 -24.93 -16.97 -21.05
CA GLY A 51 -26.32 -17.43 -21.09
C GLY A 51 -26.60 -18.29 -22.32
N GLY A 52 -26.39 -19.60 -22.21
CA GLY A 52 -26.69 -20.52 -23.29
C GLY A 52 -26.47 -21.98 -22.94
N ALA A 53 -27.45 -22.60 -22.30
CA ALA A 53 -27.74 -24.01 -22.51
C ALA A 53 -29.21 -24.27 -22.17
N GLU A 54 -30.01 -24.60 -23.19
CA GLU A 54 -30.98 -25.71 -23.16
C GLU A 54 -31.77 -25.83 -24.47
N SER A 55 -31.72 -27.02 -25.08
CA SER A 55 -32.84 -27.64 -25.82
C SER A 55 -32.44 -29.01 -26.39
N SER A 56 -32.85 -30.07 -25.70
CA SER A 56 -33.39 -31.37 -26.20
C SER A 56 -32.99 -32.49 -25.22
N GLY A 57 -33.84 -33.32 -24.63
CA GLY A 57 -35.27 -33.58 -24.69
C GLY A 57 -35.52 -34.98 -24.12
N GLY A 58 -36.60 -35.17 -23.33
CA GLY A 58 -37.31 -36.46 -23.19
C GLY A 58 -37.20 -37.26 -21.87
N SER A 59 -38.30 -37.22 -21.08
CA SER A 59 -39.05 -38.34 -20.43
C SER A 59 -38.30 -39.33 -19.51
N SER A 60 -38.77 -39.81 -18.34
CA SER A 60 -40.08 -39.91 -17.68
C SER A 60 -39.92 -40.41 -16.23
N ASP A 61 -40.81 -39.95 -15.34
CA ASP A 61 -41.48 -40.60 -14.18
C ASP A 61 -40.73 -41.44 -13.12
N CYS A 62 -40.75 -40.97 -11.84
CA CYS A 62 -41.53 -41.51 -10.70
C CYS A 62 -40.93 -41.13 -9.30
N ASN A 63 -41.82 -40.76 -8.37
CA ASN A 63 -41.65 -40.22 -7.00
C ASN A 63 -41.68 -41.33 -5.92
N PRO A 64 -41.73 -41.10 -4.57
CA PRO A 64 -41.10 -40.13 -3.64
C PRO A 64 -40.31 -40.81 -2.48
N SER A 65 -39.55 -40.04 -1.67
CA SER A 65 -39.61 -40.01 -0.17
C SER A 65 -38.36 -39.37 0.46
N GLY A 66 -38.55 -38.41 1.38
CA GLY A 66 -37.62 -38.24 2.52
C GLY A 66 -36.88 -36.90 2.70
N GLN A 67 -37.60 -35.88 3.16
CA GLN A 67 -37.23 -34.89 4.20
C GLN A 67 -35.98 -33.96 4.10
N THR A 68 -36.32 -32.68 4.32
CA THR A 68 -35.61 -31.58 5.01
C THR A 68 -34.48 -30.83 4.30
N SER A 69 -34.83 -29.61 3.88
CA SER A 69 -33.95 -28.47 3.62
C SER A 69 -33.30 -27.98 4.93
N PRO A 70 -32.15 -27.29 4.87
CA PRO A 70 -32.26 -25.83 4.92
C PRO A 70 -31.38 -25.10 3.90
N ASN A 71 -31.89 -23.93 3.51
CA ASN A 71 -31.23 -22.85 2.77
C ASN A 71 -29.74 -22.72 3.06
N THR A 72 -28.93 -22.73 2.01
CA THR A 72 -27.61 -22.09 2.04
C THR A 72 -27.61 -21.00 0.97
N THR A 73 -27.58 -19.76 1.43
CA THR A 73 -27.30 -18.58 0.63
C THR A 73 -25.92 -18.76 0.01
N GLU A 74 -25.82 -18.67 -1.31
CA GLU A 74 -24.57 -18.71 -2.04
C GLU A 74 -23.68 -17.52 -1.62
N GLU A 75 -22.70 -17.79 -0.77
CA GLU A 75 -21.54 -16.92 -0.59
C GLU A 75 -20.53 -17.21 -1.71
N THR A 76 -20.08 -16.14 -2.36
CA THR A 76 -19.07 -16.17 -3.41
C THR A 76 -17.68 -16.42 -2.80
N THR A 77 -17.34 -17.70 -2.56
CA THR A 77 -15.98 -18.15 -2.21
C THR A 77 -15.40 -19.03 -3.33
N SER A 78 -14.63 -18.48 -4.28
CA SER A 78 -13.95 -19.34 -5.27
C SER A 78 -12.65 -18.81 -5.92
N ALA A 79 -12.02 -17.75 -5.44
CA ALA A 79 -10.71 -17.30 -5.98
C ALA A 79 -9.52 -17.43 -5.01
N ASN A 80 -9.75 -17.39 -3.69
CA ASN A 80 -8.64 -17.39 -2.70
C ASN A 80 -8.09 -18.78 -2.36
N SER A 81 -8.82 -19.87 -2.65
CA SER A 81 -8.35 -21.23 -2.34
C SER A 81 -7.22 -21.70 -3.26
N SER A 82 -7.10 -21.19 -4.50
CA SER A 82 -6.13 -21.68 -5.49
C SER A 82 -4.70 -21.18 -5.29
N ILE A 83 -4.50 -19.94 -4.85
CA ILE A 83 -3.15 -19.38 -4.61
C ILE A 83 -2.53 -20.00 -3.35
N GLU A 84 -3.32 -20.17 -2.29
CA GLU A 84 -2.83 -20.77 -1.05
C GLU A 84 -2.39 -22.23 -1.26
N GLU A 85 -3.15 -23.01 -2.03
CA GLU A 85 -2.77 -24.37 -2.43
C GLU A 85 -1.49 -24.39 -3.25
N PHE A 86 -1.35 -23.51 -4.24
CA PHE A 86 -0.12 -23.37 -5.02
C PHE A 86 1.08 -23.03 -4.12
N VAL A 87 0.92 -22.07 -3.21
CA VAL A 87 2.00 -21.66 -2.29
C VAL A 87 2.40 -22.80 -1.37
N LYS A 88 1.45 -23.57 -0.83
CA LYS A 88 1.74 -24.75 0.00
C LYS A 88 2.42 -25.86 -0.79
N GLN A 89 2.01 -26.10 -2.03
CA GLN A 89 2.65 -27.08 -2.92
C GLN A 89 4.12 -26.71 -3.20
N HIS A 90 4.42 -25.42 -3.32
CA HIS A 90 5.73 -24.89 -3.67
C HIS A 90 6.48 -24.29 -2.46
N GLU A 91 6.08 -24.63 -1.24
CA GLU A 91 6.59 -24.03 0.00
C GLU A 91 8.12 -24.10 0.07
N LYS A 92 8.70 -25.27 -0.23
CA LYS A 92 10.16 -25.47 -0.19
C LYS A 92 10.89 -24.52 -1.15
N ALA A 93 10.34 -24.28 -2.36
CA ALA A 93 10.96 -23.38 -3.32
C ALA A 93 10.93 -21.93 -2.83
N TYR A 94 9.88 -21.50 -2.13
CA TYR A 94 9.83 -20.19 -1.48
C TYR A 94 10.82 -20.07 -0.31
N LEU A 95 11.01 -21.13 0.48
CA LEU A 95 12.07 -21.15 1.51
C LEU A 95 13.47 -21.07 0.87
N ASP A 96 13.69 -21.80 -0.23
CA ASP A 96 14.95 -21.79 -0.97
C ASP A 96 15.18 -20.45 -1.69
N SER A 97 14.14 -19.72 -2.10
CA SER A 97 14.28 -18.40 -2.72
C SER A 97 14.81 -17.36 -1.72
N TRP A 98 14.40 -17.42 -0.45
CA TRP A 98 15.01 -16.65 0.63
C TRP A 98 16.49 -17.02 0.83
N LYS A 99 16.80 -18.32 0.91
CA LYS A 99 18.18 -18.79 1.08
C LYS A 99 19.10 -18.36 -0.08
N VAL A 100 18.65 -18.53 -1.32
CA VAL A 100 19.46 -18.36 -2.53
C VAL A 100 19.61 -16.90 -2.92
N GLY A 101 18.50 -16.16 -2.89
CA GLY A 101 18.37 -14.80 -3.42
C GLY A 101 18.06 -13.73 -2.37
N GLY A 102 17.77 -14.10 -1.13
CA GLY A 102 17.43 -13.15 -0.07
C GLY A 102 16.13 -12.42 -0.35
N PHE A 103 15.24 -13.01 -1.17
CA PHE A 103 13.97 -12.41 -1.54
C PHE A 103 12.84 -12.98 -0.69
N LEU A 104 12.11 -12.09 -0.02
CA LEU A 104 11.11 -12.48 0.96
C LEU A 104 9.94 -13.24 0.31
N PRO A 105 9.54 -14.42 0.82
CA PRO A 105 8.49 -15.24 0.21
C PRO A 105 7.17 -14.52 -0.06
N SER A 106 6.64 -13.80 0.92
CA SER A 106 5.38 -13.03 0.80
C SER A 106 5.46 -11.95 -0.29
N ALA A 107 6.58 -11.25 -0.39
CA ALA A 107 6.85 -10.29 -1.46
C ALA A 107 6.93 -10.97 -2.83
N SER A 108 7.56 -12.16 -2.90
CA SER A 108 7.63 -12.94 -4.13
C SER A 108 6.26 -13.32 -4.64
N ILE A 109 5.36 -13.77 -3.76
CA ILE A 109 3.99 -14.16 -4.11
C ILE A 109 3.21 -12.97 -4.66
N VAL A 110 3.30 -11.81 -3.99
CA VAL A 110 2.64 -10.56 -4.41
C VAL A 110 3.10 -10.13 -5.80
N GLN A 111 4.42 -10.15 -6.02
CA GLN A 111 4.94 -9.77 -7.32
C GLN A 111 4.47 -10.74 -8.41
N THR A 112 4.44 -12.05 -8.14
CA THR A 112 3.91 -13.03 -9.10
C THR A 112 2.44 -12.76 -9.43
N GLN A 113 1.60 -12.45 -8.43
CA GLN A 113 0.20 -12.13 -8.66
C GLN A 113 0.01 -10.87 -9.53
N ILE A 114 0.86 -9.84 -9.41
CA ILE A 114 0.75 -8.66 -10.28
C ILE A 114 1.17 -8.96 -11.72
N GLU A 115 2.22 -9.76 -11.87
CA GLU A 115 2.83 -9.99 -13.17
C GLU A 115 2.06 -11.02 -14.00
N THR A 116 1.44 -11.99 -13.34
CA THR A 116 0.84 -13.14 -14.03
C THR A 116 -0.51 -13.56 -13.48
N SER A 117 -1.00 -12.95 -12.39
CA SER A 117 -2.23 -13.35 -11.69
C SER A 117 -2.28 -14.82 -11.24
N PHE A 118 -1.12 -15.51 -11.22
CA PHE A 118 -1.06 -16.98 -11.12
C PHE A 118 -1.90 -17.70 -12.20
N ASP A 119 -2.19 -17.03 -13.32
CA ASP A 119 -3.03 -17.55 -14.38
C ASP A 119 -2.23 -18.44 -15.34
N GLN A 120 -2.57 -19.73 -15.37
CA GLN A 120 -1.97 -20.73 -16.26
C GLN A 120 -2.17 -20.40 -17.76
N SER A 121 -3.15 -19.55 -18.09
CA SER A 121 -3.39 -19.08 -19.46
C SER A 121 -2.30 -18.09 -19.93
N VAL A 122 -1.64 -17.39 -19.00
CA VAL A 122 -0.53 -16.47 -19.28
C VAL A 122 0.69 -17.31 -19.70
N PRO A 123 1.16 -17.26 -20.95
CA PRO A 123 2.17 -18.21 -21.45
C PRO A 123 3.51 -18.16 -20.69
N SER A 124 3.94 -16.98 -20.26
CA SER A 124 5.16 -16.84 -19.44
C SER A 124 5.03 -17.56 -18.11
N PHE A 125 3.84 -17.61 -17.52
CA PHE A 125 3.58 -18.34 -16.29
C PHE A 125 3.32 -19.82 -16.53
N GLY A 126 2.27 -20.17 -17.28
CA GLY A 126 1.81 -21.55 -17.42
C GLY A 126 2.67 -22.44 -18.33
N LYS A 127 3.56 -21.86 -19.14
CA LYS A 127 4.44 -22.63 -20.05
C LYS A 127 5.92 -22.42 -19.77
N ALA A 128 6.34 -21.19 -19.47
CA ALA A 128 7.74 -20.91 -19.16
C ALA A 128 8.05 -20.98 -17.66
N HIS A 129 7.05 -21.19 -16.80
CA HIS A 129 7.17 -21.16 -15.33
C HIS A 129 7.92 -19.94 -14.82
N ASN A 130 7.80 -18.82 -15.54
CA ASN A 130 8.40 -17.56 -15.19
C ASN A 130 7.44 -16.82 -14.29
N MET A 131 7.86 -16.50 -13.06
CA MET A 131 7.02 -15.91 -12.03
C MET A 131 6.75 -14.41 -12.28
N GLY A 132 6.88 -13.98 -13.54
CA GLY A 132 6.80 -12.59 -13.99
C GLY A 132 8.16 -11.94 -14.15
N GLY A 133 8.34 -11.20 -15.25
CA GLY A 133 9.40 -10.19 -15.44
C GLY A 133 10.85 -10.67 -15.53
N VAL A 134 11.16 -11.96 -15.39
CA VAL A 134 12.56 -12.43 -15.45
C VAL A 134 13.01 -12.56 -16.90
N LYS A 135 13.83 -11.61 -17.36
CA LYS A 135 14.44 -11.61 -18.71
C LYS A 135 15.72 -12.44 -18.73
N TRP A 136 15.96 -13.14 -19.83
CA TRP A 136 17.21 -13.86 -20.01
C TRP A 136 18.35 -12.89 -20.33
N ASN A 137 19.47 -13.06 -19.64
CA ASN A 137 20.71 -12.33 -19.90
C ASN A 137 21.87 -13.30 -20.14
N LYS A 138 22.22 -14.09 -19.12
CA LYS A 138 23.21 -15.16 -19.25
C LYS A 138 22.93 -16.29 -18.27
N ARG A 139 23.33 -17.50 -18.66
CA ARG A 139 23.14 -18.71 -17.86
C ARG A 139 23.79 -18.64 -16.47
N SER A 140 24.92 -17.93 -16.34
CA SER A 140 25.61 -17.78 -15.06
C SER A 140 24.83 -16.97 -14.03
N ASP A 141 23.73 -16.31 -14.41
CA ASP A 141 22.86 -15.60 -13.45
C ASP A 141 21.98 -16.58 -12.64
N PHE A 142 22.01 -17.89 -12.95
CA PHE A 142 21.15 -18.92 -12.38
C PHE A 142 21.90 -20.15 -11.86
N THR A 143 23.15 -19.99 -11.42
CA THR A 143 24.01 -21.12 -10.99
C THR A 143 23.44 -21.93 -9.82
N GLN A 144 22.81 -21.28 -8.85
CA GLN A 144 22.24 -21.94 -7.69
C GLN A 144 20.93 -22.65 -8.06
N THR A 145 20.07 -22.03 -8.87
CA THR A 145 18.87 -22.69 -9.42
C THR A 145 19.23 -23.92 -10.25
N ILE A 146 20.28 -23.84 -11.08
CA ILE A 146 20.79 -25.00 -11.83
C ILE A 146 21.32 -26.08 -10.89
N SER A 147 22.04 -25.70 -9.83
CA SER A 147 22.53 -26.66 -8.83
C SER A 147 21.40 -27.36 -8.07
N LEU A 148 20.29 -26.68 -7.80
CA LEU A 148 19.16 -27.22 -7.05
C LEU A 148 18.23 -28.10 -7.91
N TYR A 149 18.02 -27.73 -9.17
CA TYR A 149 16.99 -28.34 -10.02
C TYR A 149 17.53 -29.02 -11.28
N GLY A 150 18.86 -29.03 -11.47
CA GLY A 150 19.53 -29.72 -12.56
C GLY A 150 19.83 -28.83 -13.79
N ASN A 151 20.64 -29.35 -14.70
CA ASN A 151 21.17 -28.58 -15.82
C ASN A 151 20.09 -28.10 -16.83
N SER A 152 18.95 -28.77 -16.93
CA SER A 152 17.86 -28.33 -17.80
C SER A 152 16.87 -27.36 -17.13
N SER A 153 17.12 -26.93 -15.89
CA SER A 153 16.14 -26.19 -15.11
C SER A 153 15.92 -24.75 -15.57
N VAL A 154 16.90 -24.17 -16.26
CA VAL A 154 16.84 -22.82 -16.83
C VAL A 154 17.38 -22.81 -18.25
N ALA A 155 16.68 -22.14 -19.16
CA ALA A 155 17.08 -21.96 -20.55
C ALA A 155 16.72 -20.56 -21.08
N GLU A 156 17.42 -20.14 -22.15
CA GLU A 156 17.16 -18.88 -22.85
C GLU A 156 15.79 -18.85 -23.53
N SER A 157 15.36 -20.00 -24.04
CA SER A 157 14.14 -20.12 -24.81
C SER A 157 13.39 -21.40 -24.47
N GLY A 158 12.08 -21.35 -24.58
CA GLY A 158 11.19 -22.50 -24.43
C GLY A 158 9.74 -22.11 -24.70
N PRO A 159 8.78 -23.02 -24.47
CA PRO A 159 7.36 -22.68 -24.54
C PRO A 159 7.03 -21.47 -23.66
N GLY A 160 6.37 -20.46 -24.23
CA GLY A 160 5.93 -19.28 -23.47
C GLY A 160 6.97 -18.18 -23.24
N THR A 161 8.18 -18.26 -23.79
CA THR A 161 9.19 -17.19 -23.65
C THR A 161 8.94 -15.98 -24.56
N ASN A 162 8.26 -16.19 -25.70
CA ASN A 162 8.08 -15.20 -26.78
C ASN A 162 7.01 -14.12 -26.53
N VAL A 163 6.59 -13.91 -25.28
CA VAL A 163 5.48 -13.00 -24.91
C VAL A 163 5.95 -11.76 -24.14
N GLY A 164 7.22 -11.37 -24.33
CA GLY A 164 7.83 -10.20 -23.68
C GLY A 164 7.25 -8.84 -24.11
N ASP A 165 7.51 -7.82 -23.28
CA ASP A 165 7.10 -6.42 -23.48
C ASP A 165 7.85 -5.69 -24.63
N GLY A 166 8.68 -6.41 -25.40
CA GLY A 166 9.50 -5.86 -26.48
C GLY A 166 10.67 -5.00 -26.00
N THR A 167 10.95 -4.94 -24.69
CA THR A 167 12.04 -4.16 -24.10
C THR A 167 13.10 -5.07 -23.47
N GLY A 168 14.15 -5.42 -24.20
CA GLY A 168 15.36 -6.00 -23.58
C GLY A 168 15.41 -7.52 -23.39
N GLY A 169 15.07 -8.30 -24.42
CA GLY A 169 15.34 -9.74 -24.49
C GLY A 169 14.14 -10.63 -24.19
N GLU A 170 14.27 -11.93 -24.50
CA GLU A 170 13.25 -12.95 -24.25
C GLU A 170 13.13 -13.25 -22.75
N TYR A 171 11.96 -13.72 -22.31
CA TYR A 171 11.80 -14.20 -20.93
C TYR A 171 12.57 -15.50 -20.72
N ALA A 172 13.19 -15.65 -19.55
CA ALA A 172 13.84 -16.91 -19.17
C ALA A 172 12.80 -18.04 -19.06
N PHE A 173 13.17 -19.22 -19.55
CA PHE A 173 12.41 -20.45 -19.38
C PHE A 173 12.89 -21.19 -18.12
N PHE A 174 11.93 -21.66 -17.32
CA PHE A 174 12.16 -22.52 -16.17
C PHE A 174 11.42 -23.85 -16.36
N SER A 175 12.07 -24.97 -16.05
CA SER A 175 11.46 -26.30 -16.29
C SER A 175 10.30 -26.62 -15.35
N THR A 176 10.26 -25.99 -14.17
CA THR A 176 9.21 -26.16 -13.16
C THR A 176 8.93 -24.84 -12.44
N PHE A 177 7.74 -24.72 -11.83
CA PHE A 177 7.39 -23.60 -10.93
C PHE A 177 8.42 -23.40 -9.81
N ASP A 178 8.92 -24.47 -9.20
CA ASP A 178 9.97 -24.40 -8.17
C ASP A 178 11.24 -23.70 -8.69
N SER A 179 11.73 -24.12 -9.87
CA SER A 179 12.91 -23.50 -10.48
C SER A 179 12.67 -22.05 -10.87
N GLY A 180 11.43 -21.69 -11.22
CA GLY A 180 11.03 -20.30 -11.50
C GLY A 180 10.99 -19.40 -10.27
N ILE A 181 10.47 -19.92 -9.14
CA ILE A 181 10.42 -19.20 -7.85
C ILE A 181 11.85 -18.90 -7.37
N VAL A 182 12.72 -19.90 -7.34
CA VAL A 182 14.12 -19.72 -6.92
C VAL A 182 14.90 -18.90 -7.95
N GLY A 183 14.68 -19.15 -9.24
CA GLY A 183 15.32 -18.44 -10.35
C GLY A 183 15.04 -16.94 -10.34
N LYS A 184 13.81 -16.51 -10.04
CA LYS A 184 13.47 -15.09 -9.89
C LYS A 184 14.26 -14.43 -8.76
N ALA A 185 14.39 -15.09 -7.62
CA ALA A 185 15.17 -14.57 -6.49
C ALA A 185 16.67 -14.51 -6.80
N GLU A 186 17.24 -15.55 -7.45
CA GLU A 186 18.65 -15.55 -7.86
C GLU A 186 18.94 -14.46 -8.91
N PHE A 187 18.04 -14.31 -9.89
CA PHE A 187 18.12 -13.23 -10.87
C PHE A 187 18.22 -11.87 -10.18
N MET A 188 17.30 -11.59 -9.24
CA MET A 188 17.30 -10.29 -8.55
C MET A 188 18.54 -10.06 -7.71
N LYS A 189 19.04 -11.09 -7.02
CA LYS A 189 20.29 -11.04 -6.27
C LYS A 189 21.48 -10.61 -7.14
N ASN A 190 21.49 -11.05 -8.40
CA ASN A 190 22.58 -10.79 -9.33
C ASN A 190 22.45 -9.44 -10.05
N GLN A 191 21.38 -8.67 -9.81
CA GLN A 191 21.23 -7.31 -10.35
C GLN A 191 21.57 -6.26 -9.30
N THR A 192 22.37 -5.26 -9.69
CA THR A 192 22.71 -4.14 -8.79
C THR A 192 21.51 -3.27 -8.42
N LEU A 193 20.46 -3.27 -9.25
CA LEU A 193 19.25 -2.47 -9.09
C LEU A 193 18.40 -2.90 -7.88
N TYR A 194 18.45 -4.17 -7.48
CA TYR A 194 17.54 -4.73 -6.47
C TYR A 194 18.22 -5.00 -5.12
N LYS A 195 19.41 -4.43 -4.88
CA LYS A 195 20.16 -4.64 -3.63
C LYS A 195 19.36 -4.34 -2.36
N GLY A 196 18.48 -3.34 -2.39
CA GLY A 196 17.64 -2.97 -1.24
C GLY A 196 16.55 -4.00 -0.89
N ALA A 197 16.27 -4.94 -1.80
CA ALA A 197 15.33 -6.03 -1.60
C ALA A 197 16.00 -7.29 -1.02
N ILE A 198 17.31 -7.44 -1.17
CA ILE A 198 18.06 -8.61 -0.71
C ILE A 198 18.21 -8.57 0.81
N ASN A 199 17.89 -9.67 1.49
CA ASN A 199 17.89 -9.81 2.95
C ASN A 199 16.95 -8.83 3.67
N ASN A 200 16.02 -8.20 2.95
CA ASN A 200 15.05 -7.32 3.55
C ASN A 200 13.93 -8.17 4.17
N THR A 201 13.76 -8.05 5.49
CA THR A 201 12.78 -8.83 6.25
C THR A 201 11.41 -8.16 6.33
N ASP A 202 11.23 -6.99 5.70
CA ASP A 202 9.96 -6.29 5.58
C ASP A 202 9.46 -6.38 4.14
N GLY A 203 8.31 -7.01 3.91
CA GLY A 203 7.84 -7.29 2.56
C GLY A 203 7.43 -6.03 1.77
N ILE A 204 6.90 -4.99 2.43
CA ILE A 204 6.61 -3.70 1.77
C ILE A 204 7.90 -3.00 1.36
N SER A 205 8.92 -2.99 2.22
CA SER A 205 10.23 -2.41 1.91
C SER A 205 10.95 -3.21 0.82
N THR A 206 10.82 -4.54 0.84
CA THR A 206 11.32 -5.44 -0.21
C THR A 206 10.70 -5.07 -1.57
N LEU A 207 9.37 -4.98 -1.64
CA LEU A 207 8.65 -4.62 -2.86
C LEU A 207 8.93 -3.18 -3.31
N SER A 208 9.11 -2.26 -2.36
CA SER A 208 9.52 -0.89 -2.64
C SER A 208 10.88 -0.84 -3.32
N ALA A 209 11.87 -1.57 -2.79
CA ALA A 209 13.21 -1.62 -3.36
C ALA A 209 13.22 -2.23 -4.76
N ILE A 210 12.34 -3.18 -5.05
CA ILE A 210 12.15 -3.74 -6.40
C ILE A 210 11.57 -2.71 -7.37
N ALA A 211 10.50 -2.03 -6.96
CA ALA A 211 9.87 -0.99 -7.76
C ALA A 211 10.84 0.18 -8.03
N ASP A 212 11.56 0.62 -6.99
CA ASP A 212 12.57 1.69 -7.08
C ASP A 212 13.79 1.27 -7.92
N GLY A 213 14.09 -0.04 -7.95
CA GLY A 213 15.04 -0.65 -8.87
C GLY A 213 14.57 -0.70 -10.32
N GLY A 214 13.37 -0.20 -10.63
CA GLY A 214 12.86 -0.08 -11.99
C GLY A 214 12.42 -1.40 -12.62
N TRP A 215 11.91 -2.34 -11.81
CA TRP A 215 11.39 -3.61 -12.32
C TRP A 215 10.34 -3.47 -13.42
N ALA A 216 9.41 -2.52 -13.27
CA ALA A 216 8.43 -2.15 -14.28
C ALA A 216 8.45 -0.64 -14.54
N THR A 217 8.13 -0.23 -15.77
CA THR A 217 8.03 1.19 -16.15
C THR A 217 6.68 1.80 -15.79
N ASP A 218 5.72 0.99 -15.34
CA ASP A 218 4.40 1.46 -14.90
C ASP A 218 4.55 2.31 -13.63
N PRO A 219 4.20 3.62 -13.67
CA PRO A 219 4.33 4.50 -12.51
C PRO A 219 3.45 4.09 -11.32
N SER A 220 2.43 3.25 -11.54
CA SER A 220 1.56 2.70 -10.49
C SER A 220 2.07 1.38 -9.91
N TYR A 221 3.16 0.81 -10.43
CA TYR A 221 3.64 -0.52 -10.04
C TYR A 221 3.94 -0.64 -8.54
N LYS A 222 4.62 0.35 -7.96
CA LYS A 222 4.92 0.39 -6.52
C LYS A 222 3.65 0.36 -5.67
N THR A 223 2.65 1.15 -6.07
CA THR A 223 1.35 1.22 -5.40
C THR A 223 0.62 -0.12 -5.49
N LYS A 224 0.55 -0.72 -6.68
CA LYS A 224 -0.07 -2.04 -6.88
C LYS A 224 0.58 -3.12 -6.00
N LEU A 225 1.92 -3.13 -5.93
CA LEU A 225 2.66 -4.06 -5.06
C LEU A 225 2.29 -3.87 -3.59
N HIS A 226 2.15 -2.63 -3.11
CA HIS A 226 1.80 -2.35 -1.72
C HIS A 226 0.35 -2.77 -1.40
N ASP A 227 -0.60 -2.39 -2.25
CA ASP A 227 -2.01 -2.72 -2.09
C ASP A 227 -2.23 -4.23 -2.05
N LEU A 228 -1.56 -4.93 -2.96
CA LEU A 228 -1.66 -6.38 -3.03
C LEU A 228 -0.88 -7.08 -1.91
N TYR A 229 0.21 -6.50 -1.41
CA TYR A 229 0.87 -7.04 -0.23
C TYR A 229 -0.03 -6.98 1.00
N ASN A 230 -0.78 -5.89 1.17
CA ASN A 230 -1.68 -5.76 2.30
C ASN A 230 -2.84 -6.77 2.24
N SER A 231 -3.40 -7.04 1.06
CA SER A 231 -4.56 -7.92 0.87
C SER A 231 -4.22 -9.41 0.65
N LEU A 232 -3.06 -9.71 0.07
CA LEU A 232 -2.60 -11.06 -0.27
C LEU A 232 -1.30 -11.42 0.45
N GLY A 233 -0.25 -10.61 0.29
CA GLY A 233 1.09 -10.92 0.82
C GLY A 233 1.13 -11.14 2.33
N SER A 234 0.38 -10.35 3.08
CA SER A 234 0.25 -10.42 4.54
C SER A 234 -0.21 -11.79 5.03
N LYS A 235 -0.99 -12.53 4.23
CA LYS A 235 -1.46 -13.89 4.54
C LYS A 235 -0.34 -14.93 4.50
N PHE A 236 0.78 -14.62 3.85
CA PHE A 236 1.93 -15.51 3.68
C PHE A 236 3.12 -15.13 4.58
N LYS A 237 2.94 -14.22 5.55
CA LYS A 237 3.99 -13.86 6.53
C LYS A 237 4.53 -15.06 7.31
N TRP A 238 3.71 -16.08 7.54
CA TRP A 238 4.14 -17.34 8.18
C TRP A 238 5.30 -18.00 7.42
N LEU A 239 5.35 -17.82 6.09
CA LEU A 239 6.40 -18.37 5.24
C LEU A 239 7.69 -17.56 5.34
N ASP A 240 7.57 -16.25 5.50
CA ASP A 240 8.70 -15.36 5.80
C ASP A 240 9.33 -15.71 7.13
N GLU A 241 8.51 -15.84 8.18
CA GLU A 241 8.94 -16.24 9.52
C GLU A 241 9.63 -17.61 9.50
N LYS A 242 9.07 -18.56 8.75
CA LYS A 242 9.67 -19.89 8.57
C LYS A 242 11.01 -19.82 7.86
N ALA A 243 11.12 -19.04 6.78
CA ALA A 243 12.36 -18.87 6.03
C ALA A 243 13.45 -18.18 6.87
N ILE A 244 13.10 -17.12 7.59
CA ILE A 244 14.01 -16.38 8.47
C ILE A 244 14.45 -17.24 9.66
N SER A 245 13.54 -18.03 10.24
CA SER A 245 13.88 -18.97 11.31
C SER A 245 14.87 -20.04 10.85
N GLN A 246 14.68 -20.56 9.63
CA GLN A 246 15.52 -21.63 9.08
C GLN A 246 16.90 -21.15 8.59
N TYR A 247 16.99 -19.95 8.00
CA TYR A 247 18.20 -19.47 7.30
C TYR A 247 18.78 -18.16 7.85
N GLY A 248 18.15 -17.58 8.87
CA GLY A 248 18.50 -16.28 9.44
C GLY A 248 17.90 -15.10 8.67
N SER A 249 18.08 -13.89 9.22
CA SER A 249 17.58 -12.64 8.64
C SER A 249 18.45 -12.09 7.49
N SER A 250 19.61 -12.69 7.22
CA SER A 250 20.51 -12.27 6.16
C SER A 250 21.30 -13.45 5.56
N PRO A 251 20.62 -14.40 4.90
CA PRO A 251 21.25 -15.61 4.38
C PRO A 251 22.18 -15.36 3.18
N VAL A 252 21.99 -14.24 2.46
CA VAL A 252 22.79 -13.92 1.28
C VAL A 252 23.95 -13.00 1.63
N THR A 253 25.18 -13.46 1.36
CA THR A 253 26.36 -12.59 1.39
C THR A 253 26.41 -11.73 0.13
N LEU A 254 26.32 -10.41 0.30
CA LEU A 254 26.47 -9.46 -0.79
C LEU A 254 27.97 -9.27 -1.05
N THR A 255 28.54 -10.03 -1.98
CA THR A 255 29.87 -9.72 -2.51
C THR A 255 29.77 -8.48 -3.39
N SER A 256 30.50 -7.43 -3.02
CA SER A 256 30.68 -6.27 -3.89
C SER A 256 31.55 -6.69 -5.07
N SER A 257 30.96 -7.01 -6.21
CA SER A 257 31.71 -7.29 -7.43
C SER A 257 32.38 -6.00 -7.93
N GLY A 258 33.68 -5.89 -7.69
CA GLY A 258 34.57 -4.87 -8.23
C GLY A 258 35.92 -4.82 -7.53
N GLY A 259 36.84 -5.74 -7.85
CA GLY A 259 38.25 -5.63 -7.46
C GLY A 259 38.95 -6.99 -7.28
N ASP A 260 39.97 -7.23 -8.08
CA ASP A 260 40.77 -8.44 -8.16
C ASP A 260 41.70 -8.63 -6.93
N SER A 261 41.84 -9.90 -6.54
CA SER A 261 42.95 -10.59 -5.84
C SER A 261 43.72 -9.94 -4.66
N SER A 262 43.65 -10.60 -3.49
CA SER A 262 44.78 -11.25 -2.79
C SER A 262 44.39 -11.62 -1.36
N GLY A 263 44.53 -12.89 -1.00
CA GLY A 263 44.04 -13.46 0.25
C GLY A 263 44.89 -13.20 1.50
N SER A 264 44.34 -13.60 2.65
CA SER A 264 44.96 -14.58 3.55
C SER A 264 43.93 -15.06 4.57
N GLU A 265 43.82 -16.37 4.69
CA GLU A 265 43.27 -17.07 5.86
C GLU A 265 43.98 -16.64 7.15
N THR A 266 43.25 -16.51 8.26
CA THR A 266 43.66 -16.96 9.61
C THR A 266 42.49 -16.82 10.59
N ASP A 267 41.90 -17.97 10.89
CA ASP A 267 41.65 -18.58 12.21
C ASP A 267 41.41 -17.74 13.49
N SER A 268 40.38 -18.19 14.22
CA SER A 268 40.08 -18.20 15.67
C SER A 268 40.44 -17.04 16.62
N GLY A 269 39.43 -16.69 17.46
CA GLY A 269 39.66 -16.25 18.84
C GLY A 269 38.70 -15.18 19.36
N SER A 270 37.66 -15.59 20.09
CA SER A 270 37.07 -14.73 21.14
C SER A 270 38.15 -14.43 22.18
N PRO A 271 38.21 -13.20 22.73
CA PRO A 271 37.63 -13.01 24.06
C PRO A 271 36.95 -11.64 24.29
N SER A 272 36.16 -11.64 25.35
CA SER A 272 35.40 -10.55 25.94
C SER A 272 36.21 -9.30 26.28
N SER A 273 35.57 -8.12 26.17
CA SER A 273 35.77 -7.03 27.14
C SER A 273 34.62 -6.00 27.11
N SER A 274 34.05 -5.77 28.30
CA SER A 274 33.46 -4.54 28.86
C SER A 274 32.87 -3.47 27.93
N GLY A 275 31.57 -3.23 28.06
CA GLY A 275 30.78 -2.31 27.23
C GLY A 275 30.93 -0.81 27.50
N PRO A 276 30.13 0.00 26.79
CA PRO A 276 29.41 1.11 27.41
C PRO A 276 27.89 0.94 27.23
N LYS A 277 27.16 1.31 28.29
CA LYS A 277 25.71 1.21 28.42
C LYS A 277 24.98 1.86 27.23
N LYS A 278 24.23 1.07 26.44
CA LYS A 278 23.19 1.62 25.55
C LYS A 278 22.02 2.08 26.41
N LYS A 279 21.81 3.40 26.45
CA LYS A 279 20.50 3.99 26.76
C LYS A 279 19.50 3.43 25.74
N GLY A 280 18.38 2.93 26.26
CA GLY A 280 17.41 2.17 25.49
C GLY A 280 16.71 2.97 24.40
N CYS A 281 16.38 2.27 23.32
CA CYS A 281 15.20 2.60 22.54
C CYS A 281 14.06 1.82 23.20
N LYS A 282 13.16 2.51 23.90
CA LYS A 282 11.89 1.91 24.31
C LYS A 282 11.14 1.60 23.02
N ASP A 283 10.76 0.35 22.87
CA ASP A 283 9.72 -0.08 21.94
C ASP A 283 8.50 0.84 22.14
N GLY A 284 8.08 1.50 21.06
CA GLY A 284 6.94 2.40 21.06
C GLY A 284 5.70 1.64 21.46
N SER A 285 5.14 2.01 22.61
CA SER A 285 3.96 1.40 23.22
C SER A 285 2.81 1.28 22.21
N SER A 286 2.12 0.14 22.25
CA SER A 286 0.83 -0.08 21.58
C SER A 286 -0.32 0.74 22.18
N THR A 287 -0.04 1.59 23.16
CA THR A 287 -1.02 2.48 23.83
C THR A 287 -0.85 3.90 23.33
N GLY A 288 -1.88 4.47 22.68
CA GLY A 288 -1.91 5.89 22.31
C GLY A 288 -1.79 6.81 23.52
N THR A 289 -1.30 8.03 23.31
CA THR A 289 -1.16 9.03 24.40
C THR A 289 -2.03 10.23 24.10
N ASN A 290 -2.98 10.54 24.98
CA ASN A 290 -3.73 11.79 24.94
C ASN A 290 -3.08 12.84 25.84
N GLY A 291 -3.02 14.06 25.35
CA GLY A 291 -2.53 15.23 26.05
C GLY A 291 -3.61 15.90 26.89
N ASP A 292 -3.22 16.45 28.05
CA ASP A 292 -4.10 17.11 29.01
C ASP A 292 -4.06 18.65 28.93
N ALA A 293 -3.32 19.23 27.99
CA ALA A 293 -3.26 20.69 27.81
C ALA A 293 -4.65 21.28 27.52
N VAL A 294 -4.92 22.46 28.06
CA VAL A 294 -6.19 23.18 27.81
C VAL A 294 -6.07 24.07 26.58
N ASP A 295 -7.12 24.20 25.78
CA ASP A 295 -7.10 25.12 24.63
C ASP A 295 -6.70 26.54 25.03
N GLY A 296 -6.01 27.24 24.12
CA GLY A 296 -5.45 28.56 24.34
C GLY A 296 -4.18 28.56 25.20
N SER A 297 -3.64 27.38 25.54
CA SER A 297 -2.36 27.25 26.27
C SER A 297 -1.26 26.64 25.40
N GLY A 298 -0.02 26.93 25.77
CA GLY A 298 1.16 26.38 25.10
C GLY A 298 1.49 27.11 23.80
N LYS A 299 2.78 27.25 23.55
CA LYS A 299 3.31 27.73 22.27
C LYS A 299 3.51 26.55 21.33
N VAL A 300 3.38 26.78 20.02
CA VAL A 300 3.82 25.79 19.03
C VAL A 300 5.31 25.51 19.26
N PRO A 301 5.70 24.25 19.51
CA PRO A 301 7.10 23.92 19.79
C PRO A 301 8.04 24.30 18.65
N GLU A 302 9.30 24.66 18.98
CA GLU A 302 10.29 25.10 17.99
C GLU A 302 10.80 23.96 17.09
N ASP A 303 10.68 22.71 17.54
CA ASP A 303 11.07 21.52 16.79
C ASP A 303 10.03 21.09 15.74
N ILE A 304 8.92 21.82 15.63
CA ILE A 304 7.91 21.61 14.58
C ILE A 304 8.41 22.23 13.28
N THR A 305 9.08 21.42 12.47
CA THR A 305 9.78 21.81 11.24
C THR A 305 9.16 21.27 9.95
N ALA A 306 8.39 20.18 10.02
CA ALA A 306 7.62 19.63 8.91
C ALA A 306 6.16 20.10 8.93
N ALA A 307 5.54 20.11 7.74
CA ALA A 307 4.13 20.43 7.58
C ALA A 307 3.21 19.30 8.07
N ILE A 308 3.67 18.04 7.99
CA ILE A 308 2.87 16.85 8.27
C ILE A 308 3.71 15.83 9.04
N TYR A 309 3.10 15.19 10.05
CA TYR A 309 3.70 14.12 10.86
C TYR A 309 2.83 12.87 10.90
N THR A 310 3.41 11.71 10.67
CA THR A 310 2.79 10.42 11.06
C THR A 310 2.95 10.22 12.57
N PRO A 311 2.19 9.32 13.21
CA PRO A 311 2.39 9.00 14.63
C PRO A 311 3.82 8.54 14.97
N SER A 312 4.54 7.96 14.02
CA SER A 312 5.93 7.52 14.18
C SER A 312 6.97 8.64 14.03
N THR A 313 6.62 9.73 13.36
CA THR A 313 7.52 10.88 13.09
C THR A 313 7.15 12.10 13.91
N LEU A 314 6.06 12.05 14.66
CA LEU A 314 5.58 13.13 15.50
C LEU A 314 6.60 13.50 16.59
N PRO A 315 7.03 14.77 16.68
CA PRO A 315 7.89 15.24 17.76
C PRO A 315 7.24 15.03 19.12
N ALA A 316 8.00 14.49 20.08
CA ALA A 316 7.50 14.23 21.43
C ALA A 316 7.04 15.49 22.16
N SER A 317 7.48 16.68 21.73
CA SER A 317 7.03 17.98 22.22
C SER A 317 5.54 18.24 21.98
N LEU A 318 4.91 17.52 21.02
CA LEU A 318 3.48 17.63 20.76
C LEU A 318 2.61 16.73 21.65
N ASN A 319 3.20 15.74 22.35
CA ASN A 319 2.44 14.77 23.15
C ASN A 319 1.42 15.40 24.13
N PRO A 320 1.73 16.52 24.85
CA PRO A 320 0.77 17.16 25.75
C PRO A 320 -0.47 17.75 25.08
N TYR A 321 -0.48 17.85 23.74
CA TYR A 321 -1.54 18.48 22.96
C TYR A 321 -2.34 17.48 22.12
N LEU A 322 -2.00 16.18 22.15
CA LEU A 322 -2.60 15.20 21.25
C LEU A 322 -4.01 14.79 21.67
N LEU A 323 -4.84 14.59 20.64
CA LEU A 323 -5.90 13.59 20.66
C LEU A 323 -5.44 12.45 19.75
N ASP A 324 -4.96 11.36 20.35
CA ASP A 324 -4.44 10.19 19.62
C ASP A 324 -5.55 9.14 19.49
N PRO A 325 -6.05 8.85 18.28
CA PRO A 325 -7.10 7.85 18.06
C PRO A 325 -6.81 6.49 18.72
N ARG A 326 -5.54 6.08 18.87
CA ARG A 326 -5.16 4.84 19.59
C ARG A 326 -5.58 4.84 21.05
N ALA A 327 -5.58 5.99 21.72
CA ALA A 327 -6.03 6.10 23.10
C ALA A 327 -7.55 5.87 23.24
N PHE A 328 -8.27 5.89 22.13
CA PHE A 328 -9.70 5.60 22.03
C PHE A 328 -9.99 4.25 21.38
N GLY A 329 -8.96 3.41 21.22
CA GLY A 329 -9.09 2.07 20.65
C GLY A 329 -9.07 2.00 19.13
N MET A 330 -8.88 3.12 18.42
CA MET A 330 -8.73 3.07 16.96
C MET A 330 -7.37 2.50 16.57
N GLU A 331 -7.36 1.53 15.66
CA GLU A 331 -6.14 0.96 15.12
C GLU A 331 -5.51 1.90 14.09
N TYR A 332 -4.18 2.03 14.11
CA TYR A 332 -3.44 2.72 13.06
C TYR A 332 -3.07 1.74 11.94
N GLY A 333 -3.75 1.85 10.81
CA GLY A 333 -3.64 0.91 9.71
C GLY A 333 -4.26 -0.44 10.07
N GLY A 334 -3.63 -1.52 9.60
CA GLY A 334 -4.03 -2.89 9.94
C GLY A 334 -5.44 -3.20 9.47
N SER A 335 -6.25 -3.76 10.37
CA SER A 335 -7.64 -4.09 10.07
C SER A 335 -8.55 -2.87 10.06
N GLY A 336 -8.13 -1.74 10.64
CA GLY A 336 -8.97 -0.58 10.86
C GLY A 336 -9.93 -0.78 12.04
N ALA A 337 -9.51 -1.48 13.09
CA ALA A 337 -10.39 -1.68 14.25
C ALA A 337 -10.88 -0.34 14.84
N ASN A 338 -12.18 -0.28 15.13
CA ASN A 338 -12.91 0.92 15.58
C ASN A 338 -12.93 2.09 14.58
N TRP A 339 -12.73 1.80 13.29
CA TRP A 339 -13.10 2.70 12.21
C TRP A 339 -14.46 2.34 11.63
N GLU A 340 -15.06 3.29 10.92
CA GLU A 340 -16.11 2.95 9.98
C GLU A 340 -15.51 2.25 8.76
N HIS A 341 -16.21 1.20 8.33
CA HIS A 341 -15.82 0.34 7.20
C HIS A 341 -16.77 0.59 6.03
N PRO A 342 -16.42 1.51 5.12
CA PRO A 342 -17.18 1.65 3.89
C PRO A 342 -16.96 0.42 2.98
N ASP A 343 -17.98 0.12 2.17
CA ASP A 343 -17.93 -1.01 1.22
C ASP A 343 -16.79 -0.87 0.20
N GLU A 344 -16.43 0.37 -0.13
CA GLU A 344 -15.34 0.70 -1.06
C GLU A 344 -14.06 1.06 -0.31
N PHE A 345 -12.99 0.29 -0.55
CA PHE A 345 -11.68 0.47 0.10
C PHE A 345 -11.08 1.87 -0.10
N PHE A 346 -11.36 2.50 -1.25
CA PHE A 346 -10.94 3.89 -1.54
C PHE A 346 -11.53 4.89 -0.54
N LEU A 347 -12.74 4.64 -0.02
CA LEU A 347 -13.43 5.50 0.94
C LEU A 347 -12.82 5.35 2.34
N ALA A 348 -12.27 4.17 2.67
CA ALA A 348 -11.68 3.88 3.97
C ALA A 348 -10.48 4.78 4.31
N GLY A 349 -9.77 5.24 3.28
CA GLY A 349 -8.63 6.15 3.42
C GLY A 349 -8.96 7.63 3.17
N GLN A 350 -10.23 8.02 3.06
CA GLN A 350 -10.60 9.44 2.88
C GLN A 350 -10.56 10.23 4.19
N CYS A 351 -10.40 11.56 4.08
CA CYS A 351 -10.48 12.48 5.21
C CYS A 351 -11.80 12.36 6.00
N VAL A 352 -12.89 12.13 5.25
CA VAL A 352 -14.23 11.91 5.80
C VAL A 352 -14.28 10.66 6.67
N ASN A 353 -13.63 9.55 6.30
CA ASN A 353 -13.70 8.32 7.10
C ASN A 353 -13.10 8.49 8.50
N LEU A 354 -11.92 9.15 8.61
CA LEU A 354 -11.35 9.49 9.91
C LEU A 354 -12.29 10.41 10.70
N THR A 355 -12.85 11.42 10.04
CA THR A 355 -13.74 12.39 10.68
C THR A 355 -14.97 11.72 11.27
N ILE A 356 -15.61 10.82 10.53
CA ILE A 356 -16.78 10.07 11.01
C ILE A 356 -16.37 9.13 12.14
N SER A 357 -15.35 8.30 11.92
CA SER A 357 -14.90 7.29 12.89
C SER A 357 -14.52 7.93 14.22
N PHE A 358 -13.63 8.92 14.18
CA PHE A 358 -13.13 9.53 15.39
C PHE A 358 -14.14 10.52 16.00
N GLY A 359 -14.90 11.24 15.16
CA GLY A 359 -16.00 12.10 15.61
C GLY A 359 -17.09 11.30 16.34
N ASN A 360 -17.45 10.11 15.85
CA ASN A 360 -18.42 9.20 16.49
C ASN A 360 -17.99 8.85 17.91
N ILE A 361 -16.73 8.48 18.08
CA ILE A 361 -16.13 8.15 19.37
C ILE A 361 -16.12 9.36 20.31
N LEU A 362 -15.63 10.51 19.84
CA LEU A 362 -15.50 11.71 20.67
C LEU A 362 -16.86 12.27 21.11
N TRP A 363 -17.89 12.17 20.27
CA TRP A 363 -19.17 12.82 20.53
C TRP A 363 -20.32 11.86 20.84
N GLY A 364 -20.03 10.56 20.95
CA GLY A 364 -21.03 9.52 21.25
C GLY A 364 -22.08 9.39 20.15
N HIS A 365 -21.71 9.65 18.90
CA HIS A 365 -22.58 9.46 17.74
C HIS A 365 -22.36 8.07 17.13
N LYS A 366 -23.30 7.61 16.30
CA LYS A 366 -23.22 6.34 15.57
C LYS A 366 -23.76 6.54 14.17
N GLY A 367 -23.12 5.90 13.20
CA GLY A 367 -23.54 5.90 11.81
C GLY A 367 -22.67 6.82 10.94
N VAL A 368 -23.08 6.93 9.68
CA VAL A 368 -22.31 7.61 8.63
C VAL A 368 -22.84 9.04 8.46
N VAL A 369 -21.93 10.02 8.46
CA VAL A 369 -22.24 11.42 8.17
C VAL A 369 -21.93 11.71 6.70
N ILE A 370 -22.98 11.87 5.89
CA ILE A 370 -22.88 12.04 4.43
C ILE A 370 -22.34 13.43 4.06
N GLY A 371 -21.47 13.46 3.06
CA GLY A 371 -20.94 14.69 2.45
C GLY A 371 -19.44 14.63 2.24
N ASP A 372 -18.93 15.54 1.41
CA ASP A 372 -17.51 15.68 1.18
C ASP A 372 -16.82 16.33 2.39
N GLY A 373 -15.49 16.45 2.37
CA GLY A 373 -14.74 17.07 3.46
C GLY A 373 -15.21 18.49 3.78
N ILE A 374 -15.57 19.27 2.75
CA ILE A 374 -16.11 20.63 2.93
C ILE A 374 -17.46 20.67 3.65
N ASP A 375 -18.22 19.56 3.66
CA ASP A 375 -19.59 19.50 4.20
C ASP A 375 -19.63 19.03 5.66
N GLN A 376 -18.60 18.32 6.12
CA GLN A 376 -18.61 17.60 7.40
C GLN A 376 -18.93 18.49 8.60
N ALA A 377 -18.33 19.68 8.72
CA ALA A 377 -18.64 20.59 9.82
C ALA A 377 -20.12 21.02 9.82
N ASP A 378 -20.71 21.32 8.66
CA ASP A 378 -22.13 21.69 8.61
C ASP A 378 -23.03 20.48 8.89
N ALA A 379 -22.66 19.28 8.46
CA ALA A 379 -23.39 18.05 8.76
C ALA A 379 -23.36 17.73 10.26
N TRP A 380 -22.19 17.82 10.89
CA TRP A 380 -22.02 17.60 12.32
C TRP A 380 -22.67 18.69 13.18
N ALA A 381 -22.63 19.96 12.76
CA ALA A 381 -23.35 21.02 13.46
C ALA A 381 -24.86 20.74 13.53
N ARG A 382 -25.45 20.22 12.45
CA ARG A 382 -26.86 19.78 12.45
C ARG A 382 -27.11 18.62 13.42
N ILE A 383 -26.19 17.66 13.51
CA ILE A 383 -26.25 16.56 14.50
C ILE A 383 -26.22 17.12 15.93
N PHE A 384 -25.44 18.16 16.18
CA PHE A 384 -25.39 18.86 17.46
C PHE A 384 -26.57 19.81 17.71
N GLY A 385 -27.48 19.98 16.74
CA GLY A 385 -28.62 20.90 16.86
C GLY A 385 -28.22 22.38 16.83
N ASN A 386 -27.05 22.71 16.28
CA ASN A 386 -26.55 24.08 16.19
C ASN A 386 -25.94 24.42 14.81
N SER A 387 -25.23 25.54 14.72
CA SER A 387 -24.57 26.02 13.50
C SER A 387 -23.06 25.92 13.62
N THR A 388 -22.38 25.93 12.48
CA THR A 388 -20.91 25.99 12.45
C THR A 388 -20.37 27.27 13.05
N LYS A 389 -19.16 27.17 13.58
CA LYS A 389 -18.47 28.19 14.34
C LYS A 389 -17.17 28.59 13.65
N LYS A 390 -16.64 29.76 14.03
CA LYS A 390 -15.35 30.27 13.54
C LYS A 390 -14.19 30.05 14.50
N ALA A 391 -14.48 29.92 15.79
CA ALA A 391 -13.45 29.60 16.78
C ALA A 391 -13.16 28.09 16.76
N PRO A 392 -11.89 27.67 16.70
CA PRO A 392 -11.52 26.28 16.91
C PRO A 392 -11.67 25.88 18.38
N LYS A 393 -11.82 24.58 18.62
CA LYS A 393 -11.86 23.97 19.95
C LYS A 393 -11.35 22.53 19.85
N LYS A 394 -10.67 22.02 20.87
CA LYS A 394 -10.30 20.61 21.04
C LYS A 394 -11.53 19.71 20.83
N GLY A 395 -11.36 18.69 20.01
CA GLY A 395 -12.41 17.75 19.60
C GLY A 395 -13.35 18.27 18.52
N ALA A 396 -13.25 19.54 18.10
CA ALA A 396 -14.08 20.06 17.02
C ALA A 396 -13.80 19.34 15.70
N ILE A 397 -14.87 19.06 14.96
CA ILE A 397 -14.79 18.65 13.56
C ILE A 397 -14.61 19.91 12.72
N PHE A 398 -13.56 19.96 11.91
CA PHE A 398 -13.34 21.09 11.00
C PHE A 398 -13.64 20.71 9.55
N SER A 399 -14.02 21.70 8.75
CA SER A 399 -14.03 21.62 7.30
C SER A 399 -13.31 22.83 6.72
N CYS A 400 -12.60 22.65 5.62
CA CYS A 400 -11.88 23.72 4.91
C CYS A 400 -11.77 23.46 3.40
N LEU A 401 -11.37 24.49 2.67
CA LEU A 401 -11.01 24.37 1.25
C LEU A 401 -9.70 23.60 1.08
N SER A 402 -9.61 22.77 0.04
CA SER A 402 -8.38 22.07 -0.31
C SER A 402 -7.37 23.03 -0.96
N ASP A 403 -6.08 22.89 -0.62
CA ASP A 403 -4.98 23.61 -1.28
C ASP A 403 -4.88 23.33 -2.78
N SER A 404 -5.38 22.18 -3.22
CA SER A 404 -5.39 21.78 -4.63
C SER A 404 -6.52 22.44 -5.43
N GLY A 405 -7.41 23.21 -4.79
CA GLY A 405 -8.63 23.73 -5.40
C GLY A 405 -9.70 22.64 -5.65
N ASN A 406 -9.52 21.44 -5.08
CA ASN A 406 -10.50 20.37 -5.16
C ASN A 406 -11.81 20.81 -4.46
N PRO A 407 -12.96 20.77 -5.15
CA PRO A 407 -14.25 21.18 -4.58
C PRO A 407 -14.71 20.34 -3.39
N ALA A 408 -14.21 19.10 -3.23
CA ALA A 408 -14.52 18.24 -2.09
C ALA A 408 -13.97 18.78 -0.75
N GLY A 409 -13.04 19.74 -0.78
CA GLY A 409 -12.41 20.31 0.40
C GLY A 409 -11.65 19.30 1.26
N HIS A 410 -11.53 19.60 2.55
CA HIS A 410 -10.87 18.75 3.53
C HIS A 410 -11.52 18.85 4.92
N THR A 411 -11.29 17.86 5.77
CA THR A 411 -11.91 17.71 7.09
C THR A 411 -11.01 16.90 8.02
N GLY A 412 -11.23 17.06 9.33
CA GLY A 412 -10.57 16.29 10.36
C GLY A 412 -10.99 16.73 11.75
N ILE A 413 -10.18 16.38 12.75
CA ILE A 413 -10.43 16.71 14.16
C ILE A 413 -9.36 17.66 14.67
N VAL A 414 -9.76 18.70 15.41
CA VAL A 414 -8.83 19.56 16.15
C VAL A 414 -8.37 18.84 17.41
N CYS A 415 -7.07 18.58 17.53
CA CYS A 415 -6.47 18.04 18.75
C CYS A 415 -6.31 19.11 19.83
N HIS A 416 -5.88 20.33 19.47
CA HIS A 416 -5.56 21.40 20.42
C HIS A 416 -5.51 22.78 19.75
N VAL A 417 -5.83 23.83 20.50
CA VAL A 417 -5.63 25.23 20.11
C VAL A 417 -4.49 25.86 20.92
N PHE A 418 -3.43 26.32 20.26
CA PHE A 418 -2.27 26.98 20.91
C PHE A 418 -2.58 28.43 21.29
N GLU A 419 -1.72 29.04 22.14
CA GLU A 419 -1.81 30.44 22.57
C GLU A 419 -1.90 31.45 21.42
N ASP A 420 -1.20 31.18 20.31
CA ASP A 420 -1.18 32.06 19.13
C ASP A 420 -2.37 31.84 18.18
N GLY A 421 -3.30 30.95 18.53
CA GLY A 421 -4.45 30.56 17.72
C GLY A 421 -4.14 29.52 16.64
N SER A 422 -2.90 29.03 16.54
CA SER A 422 -2.59 27.86 15.72
C SER A 422 -3.34 26.64 16.25
N ILE A 423 -3.63 25.68 15.38
CA ILE A 423 -4.28 24.43 15.76
C ILE A 423 -3.39 23.24 15.44
N LEU A 424 -3.37 22.25 16.33
CA LEU A 424 -2.91 20.89 16.02
C LEU A 424 -4.13 20.09 15.56
N THR A 425 -4.03 19.42 14.42
CA THR A 425 -5.12 18.63 13.83
C THR A 425 -4.74 17.16 13.69
N CYS A 426 -5.74 16.29 13.65
CA CYS A 426 -5.65 14.87 13.29
C CYS A 426 -6.48 14.66 12.01
N GLU A 427 -5.81 14.24 10.94
CA GLU A 427 -6.31 14.26 9.57
C GLU A 427 -5.99 12.95 8.83
N GLN A 428 -6.70 12.66 7.74
CA GLN A 428 -6.42 11.53 6.86
C GLN A 428 -6.50 11.95 5.40
N ASN A 429 -5.82 11.23 4.50
CA ASN A 429 -5.80 11.43 3.06
C ASN A 429 -4.82 12.51 2.58
N SER A 430 -3.59 12.40 3.06
CA SER A 430 -2.44 13.20 2.62
C SER A 430 -1.39 12.30 1.96
N PRO A 431 -0.27 12.84 1.46
CA PRO A 431 0.82 12.01 0.92
C PRO A 431 1.42 10.99 1.90
N VAL A 432 1.10 11.05 3.21
CA VAL A 432 1.65 10.12 4.22
C VAL A 432 0.61 9.22 4.91
N SER A 433 -0.69 9.50 4.77
CA SER A 433 -1.77 8.73 5.40
C SER A 433 -3.03 8.70 4.54
N GLY A 434 -3.86 7.66 4.69
CA GLY A 434 -5.08 7.48 3.91
C GLY A 434 -4.83 7.04 2.47
N THR A 435 -5.84 7.23 1.62
CA THR A 435 -5.86 6.76 0.24
C THR A 435 -4.74 7.35 -0.62
N ASN A 436 -4.44 8.65 -0.45
CA ASN A 436 -3.34 9.33 -1.13
C ASN A 436 -1.96 8.71 -0.83
N ALA A 437 -1.82 8.02 0.30
CA ALA A 437 -0.61 7.29 0.67
C ALA A 437 -0.73 5.77 0.47
N GLY A 438 -1.86 5.26 -0.04
CA GLY A 438 -2.16 3.82 -0.11
C GLY A 438 -2.29 3.16 1.26
N LYS A 439 -2.63 3.94 2.30
CA LYS A 439 -2.68 3.50 3.71
C LYS A 439 -4.02 3.85 4.33
N PRO A 440 -5.12 3.17 4.00
CA PRO A 440 -6.39 3.44 4.68
C PRO A 440 -6.28 3.15 6.18
N PHE A 441 -7.23 3.68 6.94
CA PHE A 441 -7.25 3.60 8.39
C PHE A 441 -6.00 4.20 9.06
N THR A 442 -5.37 5.20 8.44
CA THR A 442 -4.22 5.89 9.02
C THR A 442 -4.44 7.40 9.06
N TRP A 443 -4.00 8.02 10.14
CA TRP A 443 -3.99 9.47 10.27
C TRP A 443 -2.59 10.07 10.25
N HIS A 444 -2.56 11.38 10.18
CA HIS A 444 -1.39 12.22 10.37
C HIS A 444 -1.80 13.46 11.16
N TYR A 445 -0.80 14.22 11.58
CA TYR A 445 -0.97 15.45 12.34
C TYR A 445 -0.37 16.63 11.59
N CYS A 446 -1.06 17.77 11.65
CA CYS A 446 -0.61 19.03 11.07
C CYS A 446 -0.71 20.14 12.12
N VAL A 447 0.19 21.12 12.05
CA VAL A 447 0.03 22.39 12.79
C VAL A 447 -0.35 23.49 11.81
N ILE A 448 -1.58 23.99 11.93
CA ILE A 448 -2.15 24.97 11.00
C ILE A 448 -2.19 26.35 11.66
N ARG A 449 -1.54 27.34 11.03
CA ARG A 449 -1.45 28.72 11.55
C ARG A 449 -2.75 29.51 11.32
N PRO A 450 -3.06 30.54 12.12
CA PRO A 450 -4.30 31.34 11.95
C PRO A 450 -4.48 31.92 10.53
N ALA A 451 -3.39 32.37 9.89
CA ALA A 451 -3.45 32.92 8.54
C ALA A 451 -3.84 31.87 7.50
N GLU A 452 -3.41 30.63 7.68
CA GLU A 452 -3.76 29.50 6.81
C GLU A 452 -5.21 29.07 7.05
N GLN A 453 -5.64 29.00 8.31
CA GLN A 453 -7.04 28.74 8.67
C GLN A 453 -7.98 29.75 7.99
N ALA A 454 -7.62 31.04 7.99
CA ALA A 454 -8.38 32.09 7.33
C ALA A 454 -8.39 31.93 5.80
N LYS A 455 -7.23 31.65 5.20
CA LYS A 455 -7.08 31.45 3.74
C LYS A 455 -7.89 30.25 3.23
N GLN A 456 -7.86 29.14 3.95
CA GLN A 456 -8.57 27.90 3.62
C GLN A 456 -10.02 27.90 4.17
N GLN A 457 -10.47 29.01 4.76
CA GLN A 457 -11.84 29.22 5.23
C GLN A 457 -12.34 28.15 6.21
N TYR A 458 -11.53 27.85 7.23
CA TYR A 458 -11.91 26.88 8.26
C TYR A 458 -13.26 27.24 8.90
N LYS A 459 -14.07 26.21 9.12
CA LYS A 459 -15.29 26.22 9.91
C LYS A 459 -15.29 25.00 10.83
N PHE A 460 -15.88 25.15 12.02
CA PHE A 460 -15.81 24.17 13.08
C PHE A 460 -17.19 23.76 13.56
N ALA A 461 -17.35 22.50 13.96
CA ALA A 461 -18.55 21.95 14.55
C ALA A 461 -18.24 21.31 15.89
N TYR A 462 -18.98 21.76 16.91
CA TYR A 462 -18.99 21.21 18.25
C TYR A 462 -20.27 21.67 18.97
N PRO A 463 -20.83 20.86 19.89
CA PRO A 463 -21.99 21.25 20.69
C PRO A 463 -21.65 22.41 21.64
N ASP A 464 -22.68 23.18 22.01
CA ASP A 464 -22.52 24.34 22.92
C ASP A 464 -22.58 23.93 24.40
N ASP A 465 -23.13 22.76 24.70
CA ASP A 465 -23.56 22.34 26.03
C ASP A 465 -22.70 21.21 26.63
N ARG A 466 -21.72 20.68 25.90
CA ARG A 466 -20.87 19.57 26.37
C ARG A 466 -19.47 19.57 25.75
N GLU A 467 -18.57 18.88 26.44
CA GLU A 467 -17.19 18.62 26.02
C GLU A 467 -17.07 17.27 25.28
N PRO A 468 -16.03 17.08 24.45
CA PRO A 468 -15.77 15.77 23.83
C PRO A 468 -15.44 14.71 24.89
N ASN A 469 -15.79 13.47 24.61
CA ASN A 469 -15.41 12.33 25.43
C ASN A 469 -13.93 12.02 25.24
N LEU A 470 -13.10 12.45 26.18
CA LEU A 470 -11.63 12.28 26.13
C LEU A 470 -11.12 11.00 26.82
N GLY A 471 -12.00 10.05 27.15
CA GLY A 471 -11.61 8.75 27.73
C GLY A 471 -11.19 8.79 29.20
N GLY A 472 -11.49 9.89 29.91
CA GLY A 472 -11.15 10.09 31.31
C GLY A 472 -12.33 9.93 32.26
N ASN A 473 -12.78 8.71 32.54
CA ASN A 473 -13.44 8.43 33.82
C ASN A 473 -12.55 7.51 34.66
N LYS A 474 -11.66 8.15 35.41
CA LYS A 474 -11.18 7.62 36.69
C LYS A 474 -12.39 7.54 37.60
N THR A 475 -12.69 6.34 38.10
CA THR A 475 -13.41 6.06 39.37
C THR A 475 -14.24 7.23 39.92
N GLY A 476 -15.52 7.28 39.58
CA GLY A 476 -16.52 8.06 40.30
C GLY A 476 -17.32 7.13 41.20
N ALA A 477 -16.91 7.01 42.46
CA ALA A 477 -17.80 6.58 43.53
C ALA A 477 -18.71 7.76 43.91
N SER A 478 -20.02 7.55 43.85
CA SER A 478 -21.13 8.23 44.56
C SER A 478 -22.35 8.17 43.64
N SER A 479 -23.52 7.66 44.01
CA SER A 479 -24.12 7.31 45.30
C SER A 479 -25.37 6.49 45.02
#